data_AF-A0A498M2N7-F1
#
_entry.id   AF-A0A498M2N7-F1
#
_cell.length_a   1.000
_cell.length_b   1.000
_cell.length_c   1.000
_cell.angle_alpha   90.00
_cell.angle_beta   90.00
_cell.angle_gamma   90.00
#
_symmetry.space_group_name_H-M   'P 1'
#
loop_
_entity.id
_entity.type
_entity.pdbx_description
1 polymer ?
#
loop_
_entity_poly.entity_id
_entity_poly.type
_entity_poly.pdbx_seq_one_letter_code
_entity_poly.pdbx_strand_id
1 'polypeptide(L)'
;MEELEHTCPLPRTTLIEPAIFTPETSCECRAPHEKLTVEQARLGTPVDRPVRIYADGIFDLFHSGHARALMQAKNLFPNAYLIVGGIDTFNLLITDQYSVEC
;
A
#
# COMPACT_ATOMS: atom_id res chain seq x y z
N MET A 1 -18.75 25.97 -9.88
CA MET A 1 -18.04 25.26 -8.81
C MET A 1 -18.33 23.80 -9.08
N GLU A 2 -17.51 23.23 -9.95
CA GLU A 2 -17.69 21.86 -10.45
C GLU A 2 -16.99 20.96 -9.43
N GLU A 3 -17.79 20.39 -8.53
CA GLU A 3 -17.32 19.40 -7.57
C GLU A 3 -17.00 18.13 -8.37
N LEU A 4 -15.71 17.92 -8.61
CA LEU A 4 -15.18 16.73 -9.27
C LEU A 4 -15.31 15.57 -8.27
N GLU A 5 -16.42 14.83 -8.35
CA GLU A 5 -16.66 13.65 -7.53
C GLU A 5 -15.61 12.57 -7.87
N HIS A 6 -14.54 12.50 -7.08
CA HIS A 6 -13.50 11.48 -7.15
C HIS A 6 -13.63 10.45 -6.03
N THR A 7 -14.85 9.95 -5.82
CA THR A 7 -15.04 8.74 -5.02
C THR A 7 -15.50 7.63 -5.95
N CYS A 8 -14.56 6.77 -6.37
CA CYS A 8 -14.93 5.45 -6.86
C CYS A 8 -15.48 4.68 -5.65
N PRO A 9 -16.77 4.31 -5.62
CA PRO A 9 -17.27 3.44 -4.58
C PRO A 9 -16.72 2.05 -4.91
N LEU A 10 -15.55 1.71 -4.36
CA LEU A 10 -15.04 0.36 -4.47
C LEU A 10 -16.11 -0.57 -3.86
N PRO A 11 -16.65 -1.53 -4.61
CA PRO A 11 -17.55 -2.52 -4.05
C PRO A 11 -16.78 -3.19 -2.91
N ARG A 12 -17.44 -3.31 -1.75
CA ARG A 12 -16.87 -3.95 -0.56
C ARG A 12 -16.69 -5.42 -0.85
N THR A 13 -15.64 -5.72 -1.59
CA THR A 13 -15.29 -7.05 -2.06
C THR A 13 -14.74 -7.76 -0.84
N THR A 14 -15.50 -8.71 -0.32
CA THR A 14 -14.99 -9.62 0.69
C THR A 14 -13.81 -10.36 0.09
N LEU A 15 -12.61 -10.08 0.59
CA LEU A 15 -11.41 -10.85 0.27
C LEU A 15 -11.60 -12.27 0.83
N ILE A 16 -11.51 -13.27 -0.03
CA ILE A 16 -11.66 -14.70 0.33
C ILE A 16 -10.32 -15.42 0.39
N GLU A 17 -9.27 -14.81 -0.17
CA GLU A 17 -7.93 -15.35 -0.26
C GLU A 17 -6.97 -14.60 0.67
N PRO A 18 -5.91 -15.26 1.19
CA PRO A 18 -4.88 -14.60 1.98
C PRO A 18 -4.10 -13.58 1.13
N ALA A 19 -3.44 -12.65 1.80
CA ALA A 19 -2.52 -11.73 1.12
C ALA A 19 -1.37 -12.51 0.47
N ILE A 20 -0.98 -12.08 -0.73
CA ILE A 20 0.13 -12.66 -1.48
C ILE A 20 1.44 -12.30 -0.78
N PHE A 21 2.35 -13.28 -0.66
CA PHE A 21 3.72 -13.05 -0.22
C PHE A 21 4.62 -12.70 -1.40
N THR A 22 5.53 -11.76 -1.20
CA THR A 22 6.57 -11.44 -2.18
C THR A 22 7.51 -12.65 -2.35
N PRO A 23 7.78 -13.12 -3.59
CA PRO A 23 8.68 -14.24 -3.81
C PRO A 23 10.14 -13.86 -3.54
N GLU A 24 10.96 -14.83 -3.13
CA GLU A 24 12.41 -14.70 -2.86
C GLU A 24 13.23 -14.35 -4.13
N THR A 25 12.64 -14.50 -5.30
CA THR A 25 13.31 -14.26 -6.58
C THR A 25 13.25 -12.79 -6.96
N SER A 26 14.41 -12.15 -7.08
CA SER A 26 14.53 -10.86 -7.74
C SER A 26 14.13 -11.01 -9.21
N CYS A 27 12.89 -10.66 -9.55
CA CYS A 27 12.55 -10.39 -10.93
C CYS A 27 13.19 -9.06 -11.32
N GLU A 28 13.95 -9.03 -12.41
CA GLU A 28 14.51 -7.81 -12.97
C GLU A 28 13.39 -7.02 -13.66
N CYS A 29 12.49 -6.48 -12.85
CA CYS A 29 11.46 -5.55 -13.30
C CYS A 29 12.13 -4.28 -13.82
N ARG A 30 11.98 -4.03 -15.13
CA ARG A 30 12.60 -2.90 -15.83
C ARG A 30 11.73 -1.63 -15.77
N ALA A 31 10.64 -1.64 -15.01
CA ALA A 31 9.76 -0.50 -14.85
C ALA A 31 10.53 0.68 -14.21
N PRO A 32 10.47 1.90 -14.79
CA PRO A 32 11.13 3.05 -14.19
C PRO A 32 10.54 3.35 -12.80
N HIS A 33 11.40 3.38 -11.77
CA HIS A 33 11.06 3.88 -10.44
C HIS A 33 10.92 5.40 -10.45
N GLU A 34 9.80 5.89 -10.96
CA GLU A 34 9.47 7.30 -10.92
C GLU A 34 8.82 7.63 -9.57
N LYS A 35 9.57 8.40 -8.76
CA LYS A 35 9.12 8.81 -7.43
C LYS A 35 7.84 9.65 -7.51
N LEU A 36 6.79 9.20 -6.83
CA LEU A 36 5.60 9.99 -6.56
C LEU A 36 5.86 10.94 -5.38
N THR A 37 5.47 12.21 -5.53
CA THR A 37 5.47 13.14 -4.39
C THR A 37 4.27 12.89 -3.48
N VAL A 38 4.38 13.26 -2.20
CA VAL A 38 3.29 13.13 -1.24
C VAL A 38 2.06 13.93 -1.67
N GLU A 39 2.23 15.11 -2.28
CA GLU A 39 1.11 15.91 -2.75
C GLU A 39 0.37 15.24 -3.90
N GLN A 40 1.10 14.71 -4.89
CA GLN A 40 0.50 13.93 -5.99
C GLN A 40 -0.23 12.69 -5.45
N ALA A 41 0.35 11.99 -4.48
CA ALA A 41 -0.27 10.84 -3.84
C ALA A 41 -1.59 11.20 -3.12
N ARG A 42 -1.69 12.40 -2.53
CA ARG A 42 -2.92 12.91 -1.89
C ARG A 42 -3.99 13.31 -2.89
N LEU A 43 -3.61 13.84 -4.05
CA LEU A 43 -4.55 14.18 -5.14
C LEU A 43 -5.19 12.93 -5.76
N GLY A 44 -4.51 11.79 -5.64
CA GLY A 44 -4.96 10.50 -6.14
C GLY A 44 -4.19 10.08 -7.38
N THR A 45 -3.90 8.79 -7.46
CA THR A 45 -3.15 8.20 -8.56
C THR A 45 -4.06 7.36 -9.46
N PRO A 46 -3.71 7.18 -10.75
CA PRO A 46 -4.42 6.29 -11.66
C PRO A 46 -4.61 4.88 -11.08
N VAL A 47 -5.70 4.20 -11.45
CA VAL A 47 -6.09 2.89 -10.90
C VAL A 47 -5.00 1.83 -11.09
N ASP A 48 -4.27 1.90 -12.20
CA ASP A 48 -3.15 1.03 -12.57
C ASP A 48 -1.83 1.36 -11.84
N ARG A 49 -1.77 2.49 -11.12
CA ARG A 49 -0.59 2.93 -10.37
C ARG A 49 -0.95 3.34 -8.94
N PRO A 50 -1.32 2.40 -8.06
CA PRO A 50 -1.58 2.70 -6.66
C PRO A 50 -0.32 3.18 -5.94
N VAL A 51 -0.49 4.06 -4.95
CA VAL A 51 0.59 4.50 -4.06
C VAL A 51 1.04 3.30 -3.22
N ARG A 52 2.30 2.91 -3.34
CA ARG A 52 2.88 1.81 -2.57
C ARG A 52 3.31 2.29 -1.19
N ILE A 53 2.79 1.65 -0.15
CA ILE A 53 3.07 1.94 1.26
C ILE A 53 3.70 0.71 1.88
N TYR A 54 4.85 0.86 2.51
CA TYR A 54 5.53 -0.21 3.23
C TYR A 54 5.40 0.02 4.73
N ALA A 55 4.74 -0.91 5.42
CA ALA A 55 4.63 -0.91 6.88
C ALA A 55 5.43 -2.09 7.43
N ASP A 56 6.49 -1.79 8.15
CA ASP A 56 7.33 -2.78 8.81
C ASP A 56 6.97 -2.91 10.29
N GLY A 57 7.12 -4.10 10.87
CA GLY A 57 7.11 -4.27 12.32
C GLY A 57 7.01 -5.68 12.86
N ILE A 58 7.10 -5.78 14.19
CA ILE A 58 6.83 -7.03 14.91
C ILE A 58 5.32 -7.19 15.01
N PHE A 59 4.80 -8.25 14.38
CA PHE A 59 3.40 -8.63 14.44
C PHE A 59 3.17 -9.88 15.32
N ASP A 60 4.01 -10.08 16.33
CA ASP A 60 3.82 -11.13 17.33
C ASP A 60 2.53 -10.89 18.14
N LEU A 61 1.84 -11.97 18.50
CA LEU A 61 0.52 -11.95 19.14
C LEU A 61 -0.46 -10.96 18.48
N PHE A 62 -0.62 -11.07 17.16
CA PHE A 62 -1.41 -10.14 16.36
C PHE A 62 -2.78 -9.78 16.99
N HIS A 63 -2.94 -8.50 17.33
CA HIS A 63 -4.12 -7.97 18.01
C HIS A 63 -4.65 -6.70 17.34
N SER A 64 -5.77 -6.16 17.84
CA SER A 64 -6.48 -5.03 17.24
C SER A 64 -5.62 -3.77 17.05
N GLY A 65 -4.61 -3.55 17.91
CA GLY A 65 -3.63 -2.48 17.74
C GLY A 65 -2.90 -2.53 16.38
N HIS A 66 -2.38 -3.70 16.00
CA HIS A 66 -1.70 -3.90 14.71
C HIS A 66 -2.67 -3.69 13.54
N ALA A 67 -3.85 -4.30 13.61
CA ALA A 67 -4.87 -4.16 12.57
C ALA A 67 -5.26 -2.69 12.32
N ARG A 68 -5.40 -1.89 13.40
CA ARG A 68 -5.72 -0.46 13.29
C ARG A 68 -4.57 0.35 12.70
N ALA A 69 -3.33 0.05 13.04
CA ALA A 69 -2.16 0.71 12.45
C ALA A 69 -2.08 0.44 10.94
N LEU A 70 -2.27 -0.82 10.52
CA LEU A 70 -2.32 -1.19 9.10
C LEU A 70 -3.51 -0.56 8.37
N MET A 71 -4.67 -0.47 9.01
CA MET A 71 -5.84 0.23 8.48
C MET A 71 -5.55 1.73 8.26
N GLN A 72 -4.89 2.38 9.22
CA GLN A 72 -4.48 3.78 9.07
C GLN A 72 -3.50 3.95 7.91
N ALA A 73 -2.50 3.06 7.79
CA ALA A 73 -1.56 3.08 6.69
C ALA A 73 -2.25 2.92 5.33
N LYS A 74 -3.14 1.93 5.18
CA LYS A 74 -3.91 1.70 3.94
C LYS A 74 -4.78 2.90 3.52
N ASN A 75 -5.25 3.69 4.50
CA ASN A 75 -6.12 4.85 4.27
C ASN A 75 -5.37 6.18 4.15
N LEU A 76 -4.03 6.19 4.12
CA LEU A 76 -3.24 7.43 3.97
C LEU A 76 -3.48 8.12 2.62
N PHE A 77 -3.78 7.34 1.58
CA PHE A 77 -3.99 7.81 0.22
C PHE A 77 -5.25 7.17 -0.39
N PRO A 78 -5.95 7.87 -1.31
CA PRO A 78 -7.20 7.37 -1.88
C PRO A 78 -7.01 6.10 -2.73
N ASN A 79 -5.85 5.93 -3.36
CA ASN A 79 -5.48 4.73 -4.10
C ASN A 79 -4.14 4.19 -3.57
N ALA A 80 -4.20 3.22 -2.66
CA ALA A 80 -3.02 2.71 -1.96
C ALA A 80 -2.87 1.19 -2.09
N TYR A 81 -1.64 0.71 -2.19
CA TYR A 81 -1.25 -0.68 -2.06
C TYR A 81 -0.35 -0.83 -0.83
N LEU A 82 -0.80 -1.61 0.16
CA LEU A 82 -0.08 -1.78 1.44
C LEU A 82 0.74 -3.07 1.41
N ILE A 83 2.04 -2.94 1.61
CA ILE A 83 3.01 -4.01 1.76
C ILE A 83 3.40 -4.06 3.22
N VAL A 84 3.39 -5.24 3.82
CA VAL A 84 3.70 -5.42 5.23
C VAL A 84 4.97 -6.27 5.36
N GLY A 85 6.01 -5.68 5.95
CA GLY A 85 7.23 -6.37 6.34
C GLY A 85 7.14 -6.84 7.78
N GLY A 86 7.61 -8.06 8.06
CA GLY A 86 7.76 -8.55 9.42
C GLY A 86 9.22 -8.53 9.84
N ILE A 87 9.63 -7.55 10.65
CA ILE A 87 10.98 -7.47 11.26
C ILE A 87 10.90 -7.11 12.75
N ASP A 88 12.05 -7.06 13.43
CA ASP A 88 12.21 -6.79 14.86
C ASP A 88 11.81 -5.37 15.35
N THR A 89 11.41 -4.40 14.51
CA THR A 89 10.96 -3.06 14.94
C THR A 89 9.95 -2.42 13.96
N PHE A 90 8.94 -1.71 14.48
CA PHE A 90 7.90 -1.08 13.65
C PHE A 90 8.37 0.24 13.00
N ASN A 91 8.30 0.33 11.68
CA ASN A 91 8.61 1.53 10.90
C ASN A 91 7.66 1.68 9.70
N LEU A 92 7.16 2.89 9.44
CA LEU A 92 6.32 3.17 8.28
C LEU A 92 7.12 3.95 7.23
N LEU A 93 7.23 3.40 6.02
CA LEU A 93 7.93 4.01 4.90
C LEU A 93 6.97 4.12 3.71
N ILE A 94 6.79 5.33 3.18
CA ILE A 94 6.15 5.50 1.86
C ILE A 94 7.25 5.28 0.83
N THR A 95 7.08 4.28 -0.03
CA THR A 95 8.16 3.86 -0.93
C THR A 95 7.61 3.46 -2.29
N ASP A 96 8.19 4.04 -3.33
CA ASP A 96 8.05 3.57 -4.71
C ASP A 96 9.05 2.42 -5.01
N GLN A 97 9.93 2.08 -4.04
CA GLN A 97 11.07 1.19 -4.26
C GLN A 97 10.81 -0.29 -3.98
N TYR A 98 9.67 -0.65 -3.36
CA TYR A 98 9.30 -2.06 -3.28
C TYR A 98 8.51 -2.43 -4.53
N SER A 99 9.21 -3.11 -5.44
CA SER A 99 8.63 -3.82 -6.57
C SER A 99 7.79 -4.98 -6.06
N VAL A 100 6.54 -4.71 -5.71
CA VAL A 100 5.49 -5.71 -5.83
C VAL A 100 5.04 -5.68 -7.29
N GLU A 101 5.74 -6.46 -8.12
CA GLU A 101 5.29 -6.73 -9.48
C GLU A 101 4.53 -8.06 -9.52
N CYS A 102 3.34 -7.96 -10.12
CA CYS A 102 2.58 -8.93 -10.92
C CYS A 102 2.48 -10.39 -10.48
#